data_AF-A0A536TDI7-F1
#
_entry.id   AF-A0A536TDI7-F1
#
_cell.length_a   1.000
_cell.length_b   1.000
_cell.length_c   1.000
_cell.angle_alpha   90.00
_cell.angle_beta   90.00
_cell.angle_gamma   90.00
#
_symmetry.space_group_name_H-M   'P 1'
#
loop_
_entity.id
_entity.type
_entity.pdbx_description
1 polymer ?
#
loop_
_entity_poly.entity_id
_entity_poly.type
_entity_poly.pdbx_seq_one_letter_code
_entity_poly.pdbx_strand_id
1 'polypeptide(L)'
;MNSPNGGDEAIVIIKIDLPQMRGTLRRAKWIRGSPSPPFHTILLGTGFIDFQTGVIMQRISSAITKMLPLALTAFAFSNAAIAQNQLTAIKVAQPPKLEALASDAAWAKAAPLTVKLSSGANFKDGATTVTLKAVYTTDTLYMLVQYDDPTQSVRRSPYVKQPDGSWKKLVDPDDKGGDNNKYYEDKFAILWNINNSIKNFDSMGCFALCHAGEAGKAFGNKYTASEGEIGDIWHMKSIRTGYIGQADDQYVDHTRYDKDKAPEAGRKSDPKTAGGYDDIKLVNGKPEFMSKDGKAANKGGTYYLRAEDKVPFDDSKFVAGDEVASILVSRFTGDRGDIDAAIGYKDGTWTAALTRKLVTGSKYDVQ
;
A
#
# COMPACT_ATOMS: atom_id res chain seq x y z
N MET A 1 11.42 4.00 5.58
CA MET A 1 11.36 4.00 7.06
C MET A 1 10.53 2.78 7.46
N ASN A 2 11.10 1.86 8.26
CA ASN A 2 10.73 0.43 8.37
C ASN A 2 9.70 0.09 9.45
N SER A 3 8.44 -0.21 9.10
CA SER A 3 7.44 -0.71 10.05
C SER A 3 7.96 -1.90 10.89
N PRO A 4 7.69 -1.97 12.20
CA PRO A 4 8.08 -3.09 13.07
C PRO A 4 7.24 -4.36 12.82
N ASN A 5 6.61 -4.50 11.65
CA ASN A 5 5.81 -5.67 11.32
C ASN A 5 6.75 -6.78 10.83
N GLY A 6 7.21 -7.64 11.73
CA GLY A 6 7.95 -8.85 11.37
C GLY A 6 7.03 -9.90 10.73
N GLY A 7 6.61 -9.65 9.49
CA GLY A 7 6.07 -10.68 8.62
C GLY A 7 6.85 -10.71 7.31
N ASP A 8 6.56 -11.67 6.45
CA ASP A 8 6.85 -11.63 4.99
C ASP A 8 6.01 -10.51 4.32
N GLU A 9 6.09 -9.29 4.86
CA GLU A 9 5.31 -8.13 4.44
C GLU A 9 6.25 -6.96 4.11
N ALA A 10 6.42 -6.68 2.81
CA ALA A 10 7.03 -5.44 2.38
C ALA A 10 6.00 -4.30 2.55
N ILE A 11 6.26 -3.30 3.38
CA ILE A 11 5.39 -2.11 3.46
C ILE A 11 6.09 -0.95 2.77
N VAL A 12 5.51 -0.47 1.67
CA VAL A 12 6.10 0.64 0.91
C VAL A 12 5.32 1.91 1.17
N ILE A 13 6.03 2.90 1.71
CA ILE A 13 5.52 4.25 1.89
C ILE A 13 5.71 4.97 0.57
N ILE A 14 4.62 5.50 0.04
CA ILE A 14 4.64 6.23 -1.21
C ILE A 14 3.90 7.53 -0.95
N LYS A 15 4.49 8.65 -1.34
CA LYS A 15 3.76 9.88 -1.61
C LYS A 15 3.68 9.96 -3.12
N ILE A 16 2.50 9.70 -3.70
CA ILE A 16 2.30 9.90 -5.14
C ILE A 16 1.94 11.36 -5.35
N ASP A 17 2.85 12.07 -5.99
CA ASP A 17 2.53 13.37 -6.55
C ASP A 17 1.81 13.16 -7.88
N LEU A 18 0.51 13.45 -7.92
CA LEU A 18 -0.30 13.50 -9.14
C LEU A 18 -0.38 14.95 -9.62
N PRO A 19 0.39 15.36 -10.66
CA PRO A 19 0.47 16.77 -11.09
C PRO A 19 -0.89 17.36 -11.51
N GLN A 20 -1.84 16.51 -11.93
CA GLN A 20 -3.18 16.90 -12.39
C GLN A 20 -4.06 17.42 -11.25
N MET A 21 -3.82 16.99 -9.99
CA MET A 21 -4.63 17.39 -8.83
C MET A 21 -4.27 18.76 -8.25
N ARG A 22 -3.20 19.39 -8.76
CA ARG A 22 -2.83 20.76 -8.37
C ARG A 22 -3.68 21.84 -9.09
N GLY A 23 -4.57 21.43 -10.00
CA GLY A 23 -5.21 22.32 -10.99
C GLY A 23 -6.61 22.87 -10.67
N THR A 24 -7.32 22.37 -9.65
CA THR A 24 -8.77 22.66 -9.48
C THR A 24 -9.12 23.71 -8.42
N LEU A 25 -8.17 24.56 -8.03
CA LEU A 25 -8.46 25.81 -7.30
C LEU A 25 -8.13 27.02 -8.19
N ARG A 26 -8.98 27.31 -9.17
CA ARG A 26 -8.96 28.61 -9.87
C ARG A 26 -10.30 29.34 -9.72
N ARG A 27 -10.23 30.40 -8.89
CA ARG A 27 -11.00 31.65 -8.91
C ARG A 27 -12.52 31.56 -8.73
N ALA A 28 -12.96 31.57 -7.46
CA ALA A 28 -14.22 32.21 -7.12
C ALA A 28 -14.10 33.74 -7.35
N LYS A 29 -15.01 34.27 -8.14
CA LYS A 29 -15.09 35.65 -8.64
C LYS A 29 -15.63 36.56 -7.53
N TRP A 30 -14.84 37.53 -7.06
CA TRP A 30 -15.30 38.61 -6.18
C TRP A 30 -16.03 39.69 -6.99
N ILE A 31 -17.25 40.05 -6.57
CA ILE A 31 -18.02 41.19 -7.08
C ILE A 31 -17.85 42.35 -6.08
N ARG A 32 -17.52 43.55 -6.58
CA ARG A 32 -17.26 44.78 -5.80
C ARG A 32 -18.54 45.47 -5.32
N GLY A 33 -18.46 46.10 -4.14
CA GLY A 33 -19.34 47.19 -3.68
C GLY A 33 -18.83 47.82 -2.38
N SER A 34 -18.25 49.03 -2.47
CA SER A 34 -17.84 49.93 -1.35
C SER A 34 -19.05 50.81 -0.92
N PRO A 35 -19.11 51.53 0.25
CA PRO A 35 -18.05 52.40 0.81
C PRO A 35 -17.83 52.37 2.35
N SER A 36 -16.63 52.80 2.75
CA SER A 36 -16.07 53.07 4.11
C SER A 36 -16.36 54.51 4.62
N PRO A 37 -15.84 55.03 5.79
CA PRO A 37 -15.60 54.53 7.17
C PRO A 37 -16.14 55.56 8.25
N PRO A 38 -15.76 55.57 9.58
CA PRO A 38 -14.47 56.15 10.06
C PRO A 38 -13.74 55.50 11.29
N PHE A 39 -12.41 55.69 11.30
CA PHE A 39 -11.41 55.88 12.38
C PHE A 39 -11.30 54.95 13.61
N HIS A 40 -10.10 54.36 13.81
CA HIS A 40 -9.09 54.87 14.76
C HIS A 40 -7.66 54.41 14.38
N THR A 41 -6.73 55.37 14.45
CA THR A 41 -5.29 55.30 14.18
C THR A 41 -4.53 54.78 15.40
N ILE A 42 -3.59 53.84 15.22
CA ILE A 42 -2.31 53.85 15.93
C ILE A 42 -1.20 53.51 14.93
N LEU A 43 -0.31 54.49 14.75
CA LEU A 43 0.91 54.45 13.95
C LEU A 43 2.06 54.03 14.88
N LEU A 44 2.91 53.08 14.46
CA LEU A 44 4.34 53.03 14.75
C LEU A 44 4.97 51.89 13.92
N GLY A 45 5.96 52.20 13.07
CA GLY A 45 6.91 51.21 12.53
C GLY A 45 6.74 50.80 11.06
N THR A 46 7.01 51.75 10.17
CA THR A 46 7.41 51.65 8.74
C THR A 46 7.60 50.25 8.09
N GLY A 47 6.71 49.89 7.15
CA GLY A 47 7.01 48.96 6.04
C GLY A 47 5.80 48.21 5.47
N PHE A 48 5.36 48.55 4.25
CA PHE A 48 4.37 47.77 3.48
C PHE A 48 5.08 46.67 2.67
N ILE A 49 4.51 45.46 2.65
CA ILE A 49 4.93 44.37 1.76
C ILE A 49 3.97 44.37 0.56
N ASP A 50 4.48 44.69 -0.63
CA ASP A 50 3.79 44.43 -1.89
C ASP A 50 4.22 43.04 -2.40
N PHE A 51 3.31 42.07 -2.34
CA PHE A 51 3.51 40.71 -2.84
C PHE A 51 3.23 40.67 -4.35
N GLN A 52 4.14 41.20 -5.17
CA GLN A 52 4.19 40.79 -6.58
C GLN A 52 5.56 40.75 -7.27
N THR A 53 6.68 41.18 -6.69
CA THR A 53 8.00 41.02 -7.35
C THR A 53 9.21 40.74 -6.45
N GLY A 54 9.06 40.63 -5.12
CA GLY A 54 10.09 40.02 -4.27
C GLY A 54 11.49 40.64 -4.33
N VAL A 55 11.62 41.97 -4.37
CA VAL A 55 12.92 42.67 -4.24
C VAL A 55 12.91 43.58 -3.02
N ILE A 56 13.84 43.36 -2.10
CA ILE A 56 14.12 44.25 -0.97
C ILE A 56 15.24 45.22 -1.40
N MET A 57 14.94 46.52 -1.44
CA MET A 57 15.92 47.56 -1.76
C MET A 57 16.34 48.28 -0.48
N GLN A 58 17.55 48.01 0.02
CA GLN A 58 18.14 48.78 1.13
C GLN A 58 18.73 50.09 0.58
N ARG A 59 18.41 51.21 1.24
CA ARG A 59 19.02 52.52 0.95
C ARG A 59 20.48 52.50 1.37
N ILE A 60 21.40 52.66 0.41
CA ILE A 60 22.81 52.90 0.67
C ILE A 60 23.12 54.36 0.31
N SER A 61 23.51 55.12 1.34
CA SER A 61 24.03 56.47 1.23
C SER A 61 25.38 56.47 0.51
N SER A 62 25.59 57.50 -0.30
CA SER A 62 26.73 57.75 -1.18
C SER A 62 28.11 57.70 -0.51
N ALA A 63 28.99 56.83 -1.01
CA ALA A 63 30.43 57.04 -0.99
C ALA A 63 31.07 56.32 -2.19
N ILE A 64 31.73 57.10 -3.06
CA ILE A 64 32.45 56.63 -4.24
C ILE A 64 33.75 55.98 -3.78
N THR A 65 33.94 54.69 -4.07
CA THR A 65 35.27 54.06 -4.06
C THR A 65 35.32 52.97 -5.13
N LYS A 66 36.30 53.09 -6.03
CA LYS A 66 36.58 52.17 -7.13
C LYS A 66 36.92 50.78 -6.59
N MET A 67 36.16 49.75 -6.99
CA MET A 67 36.58 48.35 -6.89
C MET A 67 36.16 47.56 -8.13
N LEU A 68 37.05 46.65 -8.52
CA LEU A 68 36.99 45.66 -9.61
C LEU A 68 35.59 45.03 -9.81
N PRO A 69 35.21 44.65 -11.05
CA PRO A 69 34.01 43.84 -11.28
C PRO A 69 34.28 42.42 -10.77
N LEU A 70 33.92 42.16 -9.52
CA LEU A 70 33.81 40.80 -9.03
C LEU A 70 32.55 40.21 -9.68
N ALA A 71 32.74 39.29 -10.62
CA ALA A 71 31.65 38.56 -11.26
C ALA A 71 30.83 37.85 -10.17
N LEU A 72 29.65 38.39 -9.88
CA LEU A 72 28.70 37.78 -8.97
C LEU A 72 28.07 36.59 -9.71
N THR A 73 28.70 35.42 -9.63
CA THR A 73 28.06 34.16 -9.97
C THR A 73 26.88 33.97 -9.02
N ALA A 74 25.68 34.28 -9.49
CA ALA A 74 24.45 33.86 -8.84
C ALA A 74 24.44 32.32 -8.82
N PHE A 75 24.84 31.74 -7.70
CA PHE A 75 24.50 30.35 -7.41
C PHE A 75 22.98 30.30 -7.29
N ALA A 76 22.33 29.86 -8.35
CA ALA A 76 20.98 29.34 -8.24
C ALA A 76 21.06 28.18 -7.26
N PHE A 77 20.62 28.41 -6.03
CA PHE A 77 20.30 27.31 -5.13
C PHE A 77 19.14 26.56 -5.79
N SER A 78 19.46 25.49 -6.50
CA SER A 78 18.48 24.47 -6.85
C SER A 78 17.86 23.99 -5.54
N ASN A 79 16.55 24.18 -5.37
CA ASN A 79 15.75 23.54 -4.31
C ASN A 79 15.65 22.01 -4.54
N ALA A 80 16.78 21.36 -4.79
CA ALA A 80 16.91 19.92 -4.90
C ALA A 80 17.12 19.34 -3.49
N ALA A 81 16.12 19.49 -2.62
CA ALA A 81 16.13 18.88 -1.29
C ALA A 81 14.71 18.54 -0.79
N ILE A 82 13.89 17.92 -1.65
CA ILE A 82 12.66 17.17 -1.24
C ILE A 82 12.58 15.79 -1.94
N ALA A 83 13.52 15.46 -2.84
CA ALA A 83 13.34 14.38 -3.82
C ALA A 83 13.58 12.93 -3.34
N GLN A 84 13.94 12.68 -2.08
CA GLN A 84 14.52 11.38 -1.71
C GLN A 84 13.50 10.23 -1.54
N ASN A 85 12.19 10.52 -1.38
CA ASN A 85 11.13 9.52 -1.17
C ASN A 85 9.81 9.87 -1.88
N GLN A 86 9.88 10.47 -3.07
CA GLN A 86 8.68 10.83 -3.84
C GLN A 86 8.51 9.89 -5.04
N LEU A 87 7.33 9.27 -5.18
CA LEU A 87 6.95 8.60 -6.42
C LEU A 87 6.14 9.59 -7.27
N THR A 88 6.48 9.74 -8.52
CA THR A 88 5.73 10.60 -9.44
C THR A 88 5.12 9.74 -10.52
N ALA A 89 3.79 9.72 -10.55
CA ALA A 89 3.09 9.06 -11.63
C ALA A 89 3.14 9.95 -12.88
N ILE A 90 3.32 9.35 -14.06
CA ILE A 90 3.29 10.07 -15.34
C ILE A 90 2.05 9.71 -16.14
N LYS A 91 1.53 10.66 -16.93
CA LYS A 91 0.38 10.39 -17.79
C LYS A 91 0.81 9.52 -18.97
N VAL A 92 0.05 8.47 -19.25
CA VAL A 92 0.21 7.63 -20.44
C VAL A 92 -1.05 7.68 -21.30
N ALA A 93 -0.87 7.54 -22.62
CA ALA A 93 -1.99 7.58 -23.56
C ALA A 93 -2.78 6.26 -23.59
N GLN A 94 -2.10 5.15 -23.35
CA GLN A 94 -2.69 3.81 -23.27
C GLN A 94 -2.40 3.22 -21.88
N PRO A 95 -3.37 2.54 -21.26
CA PRO A 95 -3.14 1.86 -19.99
C PRO A 95 -2.12 0.72 -20.16
N PRO A 96 -1.29 0.44 -19.13
CA PRO A 96 -0.46 -0.75 -19.14
C PRO A 96 -1.33 -2.01 -19.12
N LYS A 97 -0.87 -3.06 -19.81
CA LYS A 97 -1.39 -4.41 -19.65
C LYS A 97 -0.83 -5.00 -18.37
N LEU A 98 -1.68 -5.29 -17.38
CA LEU A 98 -1.21 -5.74 -16.06
C LEU A 98 -0.46 -7.07 -16.17
N GLU A 99 -0.91 -7.99 -17.02
CA GLU A 99 -0.32 -9.30 -17.25
C GLU A 99 1.07 -9.25 -17.89
N ALA A 100 1.41 -8.15 -18.57
CA ALA A 100 2.76 -7.92 -19.07
C ALA A 100 3.72 -7.47 -17.96
N LEU A 101 3.22 -7.18 -16.75
CA LEU A 101 4.00 -6.81 -15.57
C LEU A 101 5.03 -5.71 -15.91
N ALA A 102 6.30 -5.89 -15.51
CA ALA A 102 7.37 -4.94 -15.79
C ALA A 102 7.77 -4.83 -17.26
N SER A 103 7.33 -5.76 -18.13
CA SER A 103 7.65 -5.75 -19.56
C SER A 103 6.76 -4.82 -20.40
N ASP A 104 5.69 -4.27 -19.82
CA ASP A 104 4.84 -3.31 -20.52
C ASP A 104 5.58 -1.98 -20.81
N ALA A 105 5.44 -1.49 -22.04
CA ALA A 105 6.14 -0.29 -22.51
C ALA A 105 5.66 1.01 -21.83
N ALA A 106 4.47 1.03 -21.22
CA ALA A 106 3.95 2.20 -20.50
C ALA A 106 4.88 2.62 -19.35
N TRP A 107 5.62 1.68 -18.75
CA TRP A 107 6.55 1.94 -17.65
C TRP A 107 7.87 2.58 -18.08
N ALA A 108 8.17 2.64 -19.38
CA ALA A 108 9.50 3.00 -19.88
C ALA A 108 9.93 4.42 -19.50
N LYS A 109 8.99 5.37 -19.44
CA LYS A 109 9.24 6.77 -19.08
C LYS A 109 9.00 7.08 -17.60
N ALA A 110 8.43 6.13 -16.84
CA ALA A 110 8.14 6.33 -15.43
C ALA A 110 9.43 6.20 -14.61
N ALA A 111 9.75 7.24 -13.85
CA ALA A 111 10.92 7.23 -12.97
C ALA A 111 10.70 6.23 -11.82
N PRO A 112 11.65 5.32 -11.56
CA PRO A 112 11.53 4.40 -10.44
C PRO A 112 11.76 5.13 -9.11
N LEU A 113 10.97 4.79 -8.10
CA LEU A 113 11.30 5.03 -6.70
C LEU A 113 11.82 3.74 -6.09
N THR A 114 13.03 3.75 -5.55
CA THR A 114 13.63 2.61 -4.86
C THR A 114 13.63 2.85 -3.36
N VAL A 115 13.06 1.91 -2.61
CA VAL A 115 12.92 1.97 -1.16
C VAL A 115 13.55 0.74 -0.54
N LYS A 116 14.50 0.92 0.38
CA LYS A 116 15.04 -0.18 1.19
C LYS A 116 14.13 -0.41 2.39
N LEU A 117 13.73 -1.65 2.58
CA LEU A 117 12.94 -2.11 3.72
C LEU A 117 13.76 -3.12 4.53
N SER A 118 13.53 -3.17 5.83
CA SER A 118 14.17 -4.12 6.74
C SER A 118 13.16 -4.72 7.69
N SER A 119 13.63 -5.67 8.50
CA SER A 119 12.88 -6.31 9.58
C SER A 119 11.74 -7.22 9.09
N GLY A 120 11.77 -7.65 7.83
CA GLY A 120 10.86 -8.66 7.34
C GLY A 120 11.40 -10.06 7.60
N ALA A 121 10.50 -10.99 7.84
CA ALA A 121 10.84 -12.40 7.93
C ALA A 121 11.25 -12.93 6.54
N ASN A 122 12.05 -14.00 6.54
CA ASN A 122 12.49 -14.78 5.37
C ASN A 122 13.23 -14.04 4.23
N PHE A 123 13.28 -12.72 4.24
CA PHE A 123 14.14 -11.96 3.34
C PHE A 123 15.61 -12.22 3.62
N LYS A 124 16.43 -12.12 2.57
CA LYS A 124 17.88 -12.17 2.71
C LYS A 124 18.34 -11.06 3.65
N ASP A 125 19.08 -11.44 4.70
CA ASP A 125 19.55 -10.52 5.74
C ASP A 125 18.42 -9.72 6.43
N GLY A 126 17.18 -10.24 6.40
CA GLY A 126 16.00 -9.57 6.96
C GLY A 126 15.59 -8.29 6.23
N ALA A 127 16.03 -8.10 4.97
CA ALA A 127 15.83 -6.87 4.22
C ALA A 127 15.49 -7.13 2.75
N THR A 128 14.74 -6.20 2.16
CA THR A 128 14.41 -6.23 0.73
C THR A 128 14.49 -4.83 0.12
N THR A 129 14.72 -4.77 -1.18
CA THR A 129 14.66 -3.53 -1.94
C THR A 129 13.39 -3.54 -2.78
N VAL A 130 12.54 -2.54 -2.58
CA VAL A 130 11.33 -2.35 -3.37
C VAL A 130 11.59 -1.30 -4.44
N THR A 131 11.23 -1.61 -5.68
CA THR A 131 11.21 -0.65 -6.79
C THR A 131 9.77 -0.42 -7.21
N LEU A 132 9.40 0.85 -7.32
CA LEU A 132 8.07 1.29 -7.66
C LEU A 132 8.10 2.13 -8.93
N LYS A 133 7.10 1.95 -9.79
CA LYS A 133 6.76 2.91 -10.84
C LYS A 133 5.27 3.18 -10.80
N ALA A 134 4.87 4.38 -11.22
CA ALA A 134 3.47 4.72 -11.36
C ALA A 134 3.21 5.43 -12.69
N VAL A 135 2.07 5.12 -13.29
CA VAL A 135 1.52 5.83 -14.44
C VAL A 135 0.03 6.04 -14.22
N TYR A 136 -0.59 6.96 -14.95
CA TYR A 136 -2.04 7.13 -14.90
C TYR A 136 -2.58 7.50 -16.28
N THR A 137 -3.85 7.22 -16.51
CA THR A 137 -4.59 7.63 -17.71
C THR A 137 -5.39 8.89 -17.42
N THR A 138 -6.67 8.96 -17.78
CA THR A 138 -7.53 10.11 -17.43
C THR A 138 -8.14 9.94 -16.04
N ASP A 139 -8.48 8.71 -15.67
CA ASP A 139 -9.31 8.40 -14.51
C ASP A 139 -8.77 7.25 -13.66
N THR A 140 -7.61 6.69 -14.01
CA THR A 140 -7.10 5.44 -13.41
C THR A 140 -5.61 5.56 -13.09
N LEU A 141 -5.23 5.15 -11.88
CA LEU A 141 -3.85 5.02 -11.42
C LEU A 141 -3.39 3.57 -11.62
N TYR A 142 -2.17 3.41 -12.13
CA TYR A 142 -1.50 2.13 -12.27
C TYR A 142 -0.17 2.16 -11.54
N MET A 143 0.13 1.09 -10.81
CA MET A 143 1.37 0.95 -10.05
C MET A 143 2.07 -0.35 -10.40
N LEU A 144 3.38 -0.27 -10.64
CA LEU A 144 4.26 -1.42 -10.71
C LEU A 144 5.05 -1.48 -9.41
N VAL A 145 5.02 -2.63 -8.75
CA VAL A 145 5.77 -2.92 -7.51
C VAL A 145 6.66 -4.13 -7.77
N GLN A 146 7.95 -4.01 -7.48
CA GLN A 146 8.90 -5.11 -7.56
C GLN A 146 9.69 -5.21 -6.27
N TYR A 147 9.84 -6.40 -5.70
CA TYR A 147 10.65 -6.59 -4.50
C TYR A 147 11.37 -7.94 -4.51
N ASP A 148 12.57 -7.94 -3.93
CA ASP A 148 13.38 -9.14 -3.80
C ASP A 148 12.83 -10.01 -2.67
N ASP A 149 12.65 -11.29 -2.97
CA ASP A 149 12.21 -12.32 -2.03
C ASP A 149 12.81 -13.67 -2.48
N PRO A 150 13.69 -14.30 -1.68
CA PRO A 150 14.31 -15.56 -2.05
C PRO A 150 13.39 -16.78 -1.84
N THR A 151 12.21 -16.62 -1.21
CA THR A 151 11.46 -17.75 -0.65
C THR A 151 10.16 -18.08 -1.38
N GLN A 152 9.48 -17.10 -1.97
CA GLN A 152 8.17 -17.28 -2.58
C GLN A 152 7.20 -18.02 -1.64
N SER A 153 6.93 -17.46 -0.47
CA SER A 153 5.97 -18.01 0.48
C SER A 153 4.57 -18.08 -0.14
N VAL A 154 4.15 -19.30 -0.51
CA VAL A 154 2.82 -19.59 -1.08
C VAL A 154 2.05 -20.65 -0.29
N ARG A 155 2.71 -21.28 0.69
CA ARG A 155 2.23 -22.47 1.40
C ARG A 155 1.36 -22.06 2.59
N ARG A 156 0.25 -21.37 2.32
CA ARG A 156 -0.66 -20.79 3.31
C ARG A 156 -1.41 -21.86 4.12
N SER A 157 -0.78 -22.30 5.22
CA SER A 157 -1.33 -23.19 6.25
C SER A 157 -2.12 -24.41 5.69
N PRO A 158 -1.58 -25.18 4.72
CA PRO A 158 -2.34 -26.25 4.07
C PRO A 158 -2.71 -27.37 5.04
N TYR A 159 -3.71 -28.17 4.64
CA TYR A 159 -3.94 -29.47 5.26
C TYR A 159 -3.00 -30.51 4.66
N VAL A 160 -2.41 -31.38 5.49
CA VAL A 160 -1.57 -32.49 5.07
C VAL A 160 -2.16 -33.83 5.52
N LYS A 161 -2.23 -34.79 4.60
CA LYS A 161 -2.67 -36.16 4.90
C LYS A 161 -1.59 -36.90 5.66
N GLN A 162 -1.94 -37.44 6.82
CA GLN A 162 -1.05 -38.21 7.68
C GLN A 162 -0.96 -39.68 7.23
N PRO A 163 0.08 -40.44 7.66
CA PRO A 163 0.19 -41.87 7.37
C PRO A 163 -0.99 -42.73 7.85
N ASP A 164 -1.68 -42.31 8.91
CA ASP A 164 -2.88 -42.98 9.44
C ASP A 164 -4.18 -42.61 8.69
N GLY A 165 -4.08 -41.78 7.66
CA GLY A 165 -5.21 -41.31 6.84
C GLY A 165 -5.93 -40.08 7.39
N SER A 166 -5.57 -39.57 8.57
CA SER A 166 -6.12 -38.32 9.11
C SER A 166 -5.58 -37.09 8.39
N TRP A 167 -6.28 -35.95 8.50
CA TRP A 167 -5.82 -34.67 7.95
C TRP A 167 -5.49 -33.68 9.06
N LYS A 168 -4.34 -33.00 8.93
CA LYS A 168 -3.87 -32.00 9.91
C LYS A 168 -3.52 -30.70 9.21
N LYS A 169 -3.94 -29.55 9.77
CA LYS A 169 -3.51 -28.23 9.29
C LYS A 169 -2.05 -28.01 9.69
N LEU A 170 -1.21 -27.60 8.74
CA LEU A 170 0.13 -27.13 9.07
C LEU A 170 0.03 -25.78 9.76
N VAL A 171 0.71 -25.69 10.90
CA VAL A 171 0.76 -24.51 11.75
C VAL A 171 2.22 -24.20 12.02
N ASP A 172 2.54 -22.92 12.02
CA ASP A 172 3.85 -22.45 12.45
C ASP A 172 3.94 -22.61 13.97
N PRO A 173 4.83 -23.47 14.50
CA PRO A 173 4.93 -23.69 15.93
C PRO A 173 5.39 -22.44 16.70
N ASP A 174 5.98 -21.47 16.01
CA ASP A 174 6.49 -20.23 16.59
C ASP A 174 5.46 -19.08 16.51
N ASP A 175 4.30 -19.27 15.86
CA ASP A 175 3.22 -18.28 15.79
C ASP A 175 2.59 -18.09 17.18
N LYS A 176 2.73 -16.88 17.71
CA LYS A 176 2.18 -16.40 18.98
C LYS A 176 0.98 -15.49 18.79
N GLY A 177 0.43 -15.42 17.58
CA GLY A 177 -0.74 -14.64 17.24
C GLY A 177 -0.43 -13.59 16.18
N GLY A 178 -0.52 -14.03 14.92
CA GLY A 178 -0.43 -13.15 13.76
C GLY A 178 0.98 -12.95 13.22
N ASP A 179 1.92 -13.80 13.64
CA ASP A 179 3.35 -13.80 13.30
C ASP A 179 3.82 -15.09 12.62
N ASN A 180 2.88 -15.87 12.05
CA ASN A 180 3.21 -17.01 11.18
C ASN A 180 4.07 -16.57 9.98
N ASN A 181 5.28 -17.10 9.93
CA ASN A 181 6.27 -16.86 8.87
C ASN A 181 6.75 -18.18 8.23
N LYS A 182 6.14 -19.32 8.56
CA LYS A 182 6.56 -20.64 8.03
C LYS A 182 5.58 -21.23 7.02
N TYR A 183 4.29 -21.14 7.31
CA TYR A 183 3.22 -21.67 6.46
C TYR A 183 2.24 -20.55 6.14
N TYR A 184 2.72 -19.57 5.39
CA TYR A 184 2.00 -18.35 5.09
C TYR A 184 2.08 -17.96 3.60
N GLU A 185 1.83 -16.69 3.32
CA GLU A 185 1.85 -16.10 1.99
C GLU A 185 2.68 -14.81 1.95
N ASP A 186 3.31 -14.54 0.81
CA ASP A 186 3.92 -13.24 0.56
C ASP A 186 2.84 -12.17 0.36
N LYS A 187 3.12 -10.99 0.89
CA LYS A 187 2.20 -9.86 0.88
C LYS A 187 2.95 -8.53 0.91
N PHE A 188 2.23 -7.48 0.52
CA PHE A 188 2.67 -6.10 0.76
C PHE A 188 1.47 -5.20 0.96
N ALA A 189 1.71 -4.04 1.58
CA ALA A 189 0.70 -3.01 1.74
C ALA A 189 1.24 -1.65 1.28
N ILE A 190 0.40 -0.89 0.58
CA ILE A 190 0.61 0.52 0.26
C ILE A 190 -0.45 1.30 1.03
N LEU A 191 -0.03 2.31 1.79
CA LEU A 191 -0.92 3.11 2.63
C LEU A 191 -0.96 4.55 2.16
N TRP A 192 -2.16 5.13 2.13
CA TRP A 192 -2.39 6.53 1.76
C TRP A 192 -3.02 7.32 2.90
N ASN A 193 -2.65 8.60 3.01
CA ASN A 193 -3.24 9.52 3.97
C ASN A 193 -4.41 10.27 3.33
N ILE A 194 -5.63 9.85 3.64
CA ILE A 194 -6.83 10.45 3.07
C ILE A 194 -6.99 11.87 3.64
N ASN A 195 -7.16 12.85 2.75
CA ASN A 195 -7.34 14.26 3.08
C ASN A 195 -6.24 14.86 3.97
N ASN A 196 -5.03 14.28 3.97
CA ASN A 196 -3.96 14.65 4.89
C ASN A 196 -4.40 14.61 6.38
N SER A 197 -5.33 13.73 6.72
CA SER A 197 -5.95 13.69 8.05
C SER A 197 -5.01 13.13 9.13
N ILE A 198 -4.15 12.17 8.78
CA ILE A 198 -3.25 11.51 9.72
C ILE A 198 -2.04 12.41 10.03
N LYS A 199 -1.91 12.80 11.29
CA LYS A 199 -0.77 13.60 11.78
C LYS A 199 0.56 12.87 11.56
N ASN A 200 1.58 13.61 11.16
CA ASN A 200 2.95 13.13 10.94
C ASN A 200 3.11 12.02 9.87
N PHE A 201 2.07 11.70 9.09
CA PHE A 201 2.19 10.70 8.03
C PHE A 201 3.23 11.10 6.97
N ASP A 202 3.33 12.39 6.65
CA ASP A 202 4.30 12.87 5.65
C ASP A 202 5.77 12.66 6.06
N SER A 203 6.06 12.62 7.37
CA SER A 203 7.41 12.39 7.88
C SER A 203 7.66 10.94 8.32
N MET A 204 6.65 10.24 8.82
CA MET A 204 6.77 8.90 9.40
C MET A 204 6.18 7.79 8.53
N GLY A 205 5.31 8.13 7.57
CA GLY A 205 4.51 7.19 6.79
C GLY A 205 3.71 6.25 7.69
N CYS A 206 3.71 4.96 7.35
CA CYS A 206 2.94 3.95 8.08
C CYS A 206 3.34 3.77 9.56
N PHE A 207 4.48 4.31 10.00
CA PHE A 207 4.86 4.32 11.42
C PHE A 207 3.99 5.23 12.27
N ALA A 208 3.39 6.28 11.70
CA ALA A 208 2.45 7.14 12.42
C ALA A 208 1.23 6.35 12.94
N LEU A 209 1.03 5.15 12.42
CA LEU A 209 -0.08 4.26 12.72
C LEU A 209 0.32 3.08 13.61
N CYS A 210 1.61 2.88 13.87
CA CYS A 210 2.14 1.71 14.58
C CYS A 210 2.13 1.92 16.09
N HIS A 211 1.53 0.97 16.82
CA HIS A 211 1.54 0.91 18.28
C HIS A 211 2.30 -0.34 18.72
N ALA A 212 3.61 -0.31 18.48
CA ALA A 212 4.49 -1.43 18.78
C ALA A 212 4.56 -1.68 20.30
N GLY A 213 4.58 -2.95 20.70
CA GLY A 213 4.62 -3.35 22.11
C GLY A 213 3.28 -3.30 22.84
N GLU A 214 2.19 -2.88 22.18
CA GLU A 214 0.84 -3.03 22.72
C GLU A 214 0.48 -4.53 22.83
N ALA A 215 -0.18 -4.90 23.93
CA ALA A 215 -0.55 -6.28 24.18
C ALA A 215 -1.51 -6.82 23.10
N GLY A 216 -1.44 -8.13 22.85
CA GLY A 216 -2.35 -8.86 21.97
C GLY A 216 -1.74 -9.39 20.68
N LYS A 217 -0.69 -8.74 20.15
CA LYS A 217 0.00 -9.16 18.91
C LYS A 217 1.50 -8.97 19.02
N ALA A 218 2.28 -9.89 18.44
CA ALA A 218 3.75 -9.88 18.51
C ALA A 218 4.38 -8.58 17.97
N PHE A 219 3.75 -7.95 16.98
CA PHE A 219 4.23 -6.70 16.35
C PHE A 219 3.39 -5.47 16.72
N GLY A 220 2.53 -5.59 17.72
CA GLY A 220 1.58 -4.55 18.12
C GLY A 220 0.42 -4.36 17.14
N ASN A 221 -0.28 -3.25 17.30
CA ASN A 221 -1.47 -2.93 16.52
C ASN A 221 -1.24 -1.75 15.56
N LYS A 222 -2.12 -1.63 14.56
CA LYS A 222 -2.18 -0.44 13.71
C LYS A 222 -3.53 0.27 13.82
N TYR A 223 -3.50 1.55 14.16
CA TYR A 223 -4.65 2.45 14.20
C TYR A 223 -4.21 3.91 14.20
N THR A 224 -5.07 4.81 13.73
CA THR A 224 -4.82 6.25 13.75
C THR A 224 -5.00 6.84 15.16
N ALA A 225 -4.35 7.97 15.44
CA ALA A 225 -4.27 8.50 16.79
C ALA A 225 -5.61 9.13 17.24
N SER A 226 -6.35 9.75 16.32
CA SER A 226 -7.56 10.51 16.65
C SER A 226 -8.75 10.15 15.77
N GLU A 227 -9.97 10.32 16.31
CA GLU A 227 -11.19 10.22 15.52
C GLU A 227 -11.16 11.18 14.33
N GLY A 228 -11.65 10.72 13.17
CA GLY A 228 -11.60 11.46 11.91
C GLY A 228 -10.29 11.30 11.11
N GLU A 229 -9.22 10.78 11.72
CA GLU A 229 -8.02 10.37 10.98
C GLU A 229 -8.27 9.02 10.30
N ILE A 230 -8.02 8.96 8.99
CA ILE A 230 -8.27 7.77 8.16
C ILE A 230 -7.21 7.61 7.09
N GLY A 231 -6.80 6.36 6.87
CA GLY A 231 -5.89 5.97 5.81
C GLY A 231 -6.48 4.85 4.96
N ASP A 232 -6.16 4.88 3.67
CA ASP A 232 -6.50 3.86 2.68
C ASP A 232 -5.33 2.86 2.60
N ILE A 233 -5.61 1.58 2.38
CA ILE A 233 -4.67 0.49 2.32
C ILE A 233 -4.96 -0.39 1.10
N TRP A 234 -4.03 -0.40 0.14
CA TRP A 234 -3.97 -1.42 -0.89
C TRP A 234 -3.15 -2.58 -0.38
N HIS A 235 -3.79 -3.72 -0.11
CA HIS A 235 -3.13 -4.85 0.53
C HIS A 235 -3.09 -6.07 -0.39
N MET A 236 -1.94 -6.25 -1.04
CA MET A 236 -1.68 -7.42 -1.87
C MET A 236 -1.39 -8.64 -1.00
N LYS A 237 -2.12 -9.72 -1.26
CA LYS A 237 -1.96 -11.01 -0.59
C LYS A 237 -1.87 -12.08 -1.68
N SER A 238 -0.70 -12.65 -1.92
CA SER A 238 -0.45 -13.50 -3.09
C SER A 238 -1.50 -14.62 -3.23
N ILE A 239 -1.79 -15.34 -2.14
CA ILE A 239 -2.71 -16.48 -2.11
C ILE A 239 -4.16 -16.05 -2.01
N ARG A 240 -4.46 -15.10 -1.12
CA ARG A 240 -5.85 -14.69 -0.88
C ARG A 240 -6.47 -13.84 -1.98
N THR A 241 -5.67 -13.07 -2.73
CA THR A 241 -6.19 -12.14 -3.75
C THR A 241 -5.35 -12.10 -5.03
N GLY A 242 -4.02 -12.11 -4.94
CA GLY A 242 -3.13 -11.87 -6.07
C GLY A 242 -3.27 -12.89 -7.21
N TYR A 243 -3.29 -14.19 -6.89
CA TYR A 243 -3.48 -15.26 -7.89
C TYR A 243 -4.88 -15.30 -8.52
N ILE A 244 -5.85 -14.55 -7.98
CA ILE A 244 -7.18 -14.35 -8.58
C ILE A 244 -7.36 -12.95 -9.20
N GLY A 245 -6.25 -12.23 -9.35
CA GLY A 245 -6.16 -10.99 -10.11
C GLY A 245 -6.63 -9.74 -9.37
N GLN A 246 -6.55 -9.72 -8.03
CA GLN A 246 -7.05 -8.60 -7.22
C GLN A 246 -6.11 -8.27 -6.05
N ALA A 247 -6.14 -7.03 -5.56
CA ALA A 247 -5.64 -6.67 -4.23
C ALA A 247 -6.84 -6.46 -3.29
N ASP A 248 -6.61 -6.59 -2.00
CA ASP A 248 -7.63 -6.34 -0.98
C ASP A 248 -7.69 -4.83 -0.72
N ASP A 249 -8.83 -4.18 -0.99
CA ASP A 249 -9.04 -2.77 -0.64
C ASP A 249 -9.51 -2.65 0.82
N GLN A 250 -8.79 -1.84 1.59
CA GLN A 250 -8.87 -1.82 3.04
C GLN A 250 -8.62 -0.40 3.54
N TYR A 251 -8.96 -0.15 4.80
CA TYR A 251 -8.67 1.14 5.44
C TYR A 251 -8.19 0.98 6.87
N VAL A 252 -7.64 2.05 7.43
CA VAL A 252 -7.24 2.16 8.82
C VAL A 252 -7.88 3.38 9.47
N ASP A 253 -8.52 3.15 10.62
CA ASP A 253 -9.12 4.19 11.44
C ASP A 253 -8.56 4.18 12.87
N HIS A 254 -9.21 4.94 13.75
CA HIS A 254 -8.80 5.15 15.13
C HIS A 254 -9.30 4.06 16.09
N THR A 255 -9.96 3.01 15.61
CA THR A 255 -10.48 1.94 16.47
C THR A 255 -9.35 1.34 17.28
N ARG A 256 -9.47 1.38 18.62
CA ARG A 256 -8.48 0.82 19.52
C ARG A 256 -8.54 -0.70 19.55
N TYR A 257 -7.42 -1.32 19.90
CA TYR A 257 -7.36 -2.74 20.11
C TYR A 257 -8.26 -3.15 21.28
N ASP A 258 -9.09 -4.16 21.04
CA ASP A 258 -9.86 -4.87 22.06
C ASP A 258 -9.91 -6.33 21.62
N LYS A 259 -9.45 -7.25 22.46
CA LYS A 259 -9.29 -8.66 22.07
C LYS A 259 -10.60 -9.31 21.58
N ASP A 260 -11.75 -8.86 22.09
CA ASP A 260 -13.05 -9.49 21.85
C ASP A 260 -13.86 -8.70 20.81
N LYS A 261 -13.76 -7.35 20.84
CA LYS A 261 -14.59 -6.46 20.02
C LYS A 261 -13.87 -5.94 18.78
N ALA A 262 -12.56 -5.75 18.85
CA ALA A 262 -11.76 -5.15 17.79
C ALA A 262 -10.35 -5.77 17.75
N PRO A 263 -10.21 -7.09 17.49
CA PRO A 263 -8.93 -7.77 17.51
C PRO A 263 -7.96 -7.27 16.42
N GLU A 264 -8.49 -6.67 15.35
CA GLU A 264 -7.70 -6.02 14.28
C GLU A 264 -7.44 -4.53 14.52
N ALA A 265 -7.90 -4.00 15.66
CA ALA A 265 -7.86 -2.59 16.01
C ALA A 265 -8.40 -1.72 14.85
N GLY A 266 -7.59 -0.79 14.36
CA GLY A 266 -7.94 0.17 13.34
C GLY A 266 -7.96 -0.39 11.93
N ARG A 267 -7.33 -1.54 11.65
CA ARG A 267 -7.37 -2.14 10.32
C ARG A 267 -8.76 -2.71 10.03
N LYS A 268 -9.36 -2.25 8.94
CA LYS A 268 -10.70 -2.64 8.47
C LYS A 268 -10.62 -3.01 7.00
N SER A 269 -11.67 -3.67 6.52
CA SER A 269 -11.85 -3.91 5.09
C SER A 269 -12.96 -3.01 4.57
N ASP A 270 -12.83 -2.59 3.33
CA ASP A 270 -13.87 -1.87 2.62
C ASP A 270 -15.13 -2.75 2.49
N PRO A 271 -16.32 -2.13 2.34
CA PRO A 271 -17.55 -2.88 2.16
C PRO A 271 -17.48 -3.71 0.87
N LYS A 272 -17.93 -4.96 0.94
CA LYS A 272 -18.10 -5.83 -0.23
C LYS A 272 -19.56 -6.19 -0.41
N THR A 273 -19.97 -6.45 -1.65
CA THR A 273 -21.29 -7.01 -1.95
C THR A 273 -21.25 -8.53 -2.09
N ALA A 274 -20.11 -9.11 -2.49
CA ALA A 274 -19.90 -10.55 -2.57
C ALA A 274 -18.41 -10.90 -2.57
N GLY A 275 -18.14 -12.21 -2.56
CA GLY A 275 -16.81 -12.78 -2.75
C GLY A 275 -15.88 -12.65 -1.55
N GLY A 276 -14.58 -12.82 -1.80
CA GLY A 276 -13.53 -12.84 -0.79
C GLY A 276 -13.04 -14.24 -0.45
N TYR A 277 -12.51 -14.38 0.75
CA TYR A 277 -11.86 -15.60 1.19
C TYR A 277 -12.37 -16.08 2.55
N ASP A 278 -12.45 -17.39 2.70
CA ASP A 278 -12.91 -18.10 3.90
C ASP A 278 -12.05 -19.35 4.14
N ASP A 279 -11.86 -19.72 5.39
CA ASP A 279 -11.17 -20.97 5.71
C ASP A 279 -12.00 -22.19 5.26
N ILE A 280 -11.34 -23.17 4.65
CA ILE A 280 -11.93 -24.48 4.40
C ILE A 280 -11.84 -25.25 5.73
N LYS A 281 -12.98 -25.61 6.30
CA LYS A 281 -13.03 -26.38 7.55
C LYS A 281 -12.78 -27.87 7.31
N LEU A 282 -12.47 -28.59 8.39
CA LEU A 282 -12.58 -30.04 8.40
C LEU A 282 -14.03 -30.46 8.73
N VAL A 283 -14.61 -31.32 7.89
CA VAL A 283 -15.89 -31.99 8.14
C VAL A 283 -15.58 -33.48 8.30
N ASN A 284 -15.94 -34.05 9.46
CA ASN A 284 -15.62 -35.43 9.81
C ASN A 284 -14.11 -35.75 9.66
N GLY A 285 -13.25 -34.81 10.06
CA GLY A 285 -11.79 -34.97 10.03
C GLY A 285 -11.12 -34.83 8.65
N LYS A 286 -11.87 -34.43 7.62
CA LYS A 286 -11.36 -34.24 6.25
C LYS A 286 -11.70 -32.83 5.74
N PRO A 287 -10.90 -32.22 4.85
CA PRO A 287 -11.24 -30.93 4.26
C PRO A 287 -12.64 -30.98 3.63
N GLU A 288 -13.42 -29.91 3.76
CA GLU A 288 -14.79 -29.87 3.21
C GLU A 288 -14.80 -29.93 1.68
N PHE A 289 -13.83 -29.26 1.05
CA PHE A 289 -13.76 -29.11 -0.40
C PHE A 289 -12.36 -29.39 -0.94
N MET A 290 -12.28 -29.77 -2.21
CA MET A 290 -11.06 -29.80 -3.02
C MET A 290 -11.30 -29.10 -4.36
N SER A 291 -10.22 -28.87 -5.11
CA SER A 291 -10.30 -28.46 -6.51
C SER A 291 -10.85 -29.59 -7.38
N LYS A 292 -11.64 -29.25 -8.39
CA LYS A 292 -12.19 -30.19 -9.37
C LYS A 292 -11.13 -31.01 -10.11
N ASP A 293 -9.89 -30.51 -10.22
CA ASP A 293 -8.78 -31.25 -10.83
C ASP A 293 -8.20 -32.34 -9.90
N GLY A 294 -8.56 -32.34 -8.62
CA GLY A 294 -8.17 -33.35 -7.64
C GLY A 294 -6.68 -33.45 -7.37
N LYS A 295 -5.90 -32.40 -7.64
CA LYS A 295 -4.44 -32.41 -7.44
C LYS A 295 -4.06 -31.93 -6.04
N ALA A 296 -3.05 -32.57 -5.47
CA ALA A 296 -2.39 -32.05 -4.26
C ALA A 296 -1.62 -30.76 -4.58
N ALA A 297 -1.66 -29.78 -3.68
CA ALA A 297 -1.00 -28.49 -3.81
C ALA A 297 0.51 -28.63 -4.03
N ASN A 298 1.15 -29.56 -3.32
CA ASN A 298 2.58 -29.89 -3.47
C ASN A 298 2.90 -30.80 -4.67
N LYS A 299 1.91 -31.13 -5.52
CA LYS A 299 2.07 -31.96 -6.73
C LYS A 299 1.35 -31.35 -7.93
N GLY A 300 1.55 -30.05 -8.16
CA GLY A 300 1.03 -29.33 -9.32
C GLY A 300 -0.41 -28.83 -9.18
N GLY A 301 -1.00 -28.91 -7.98
CA GLY A 301 -2.19 -28.16 -7.58
C GLY A 301 -1.84 -26.79 -7.00
N THR A 302 -2.80 -26.16 -6.31
CA THR A 302 -2.65 -24.82 -5.73
C THR A 302 -2.87 -24.81 -4.22
N TYR A 303 -2.23 -23.87 -3.52
CA TYR A 303 -2.40 -23.64 -2.07
C TYR A 303 -3.61 -22.75 -1.72
N TYR A 304 -4.44 -22.45 -2.71
CA TYR A 304 -5.77 -21.86 -2.58
C TYR A 304 -6.77 -22.69 -3.39
N LEU A 305 -8.03 -22.65 -3.02
CA LEU A 305 -9.13 -23.20 -3.80
C LEU A 305 -10.00 -22.06 -4.33
N ARG A 306 -10.13 -21.95 -5.66
CA ARG A 306 -11.08 -21.00 -6.25
C ARG A 306 -12.51 -21.45 -5.99
N ALA A 307 -13.39 -20.52 -5.63
CA ALA A 307 -14.79 -20.83 -5.33
C ALA A 307 -15.53 -21.49 -6.50
N GLU A 308 -15.19 -21.11 -7.73
CA GLU A 308 -15.73 -21.69 -8.97
C GLU A 308 -15.24 -23.12 -9.27
N ASP A 309 -14.13 -23.55 -8.65
CA ASP A 309 -13.52 -24.86 -8.87
C ASP A 309 -13.80 -25.86 -7.74
N LYS A 310 -14.50 -25.43 -6.68
CA LYS A 310 -14.75 -26.26 -5.51
C LYS A 310 -15.69 -27.43 -5.82
N VAL A 311 -15.32 -28.60 -5.35
CA VAL A 311 -16.17 -29.81 -5.33
C VAL A 311 -16.07 -30.46 -3.95
N PRO A 312 -17.03 -31.33 -3.56
CA PRO A 312 -16.92 -32.11 -2.33
C PRO A 312 -15.59 -32.87 -2.28
N PHE A 313 -14.99 -32.93 -1.09
CA PHE A 313 -13.70 -33.58 -0.92
C PHE A 313 -13.75 -35.09 -1.19
N ASP A 314 -12.91 -35.56 -2.10
CA ASP A 314 -12.73 -36.98 -2.39
C ASP A 314 -11.35 -37.44 -1.90
N ASP A 315 -11.36 -38.03 -0.72
CA ASP A 315 -10.14 -38.48 -0.03
C ASP A 315 -9.40 -39.62 -0.74
N SER A 316 -10.07 -40.34 -1.65
CA SER A 316 -9.45 -41.42 -2.42
C SER A 316 -8.40 -40.93 -3.43
N LYS A 317 -8.42 -39.64 -3.75
CA LYS A 317 -7.47 -39.00 -4.68
C LYS A 317 -6.12 -38.65 -4.05
N PHE A 318 -6.01 -38.75 -2.72
CA PHE A 318 -4.85 -38.26 -1.99
C PHE A 318 -4.18 -39.37 -1.18
N VAL A 319 -2.87 -39.32 -1.11
CA VAL A 319 -2.03 -40.23 -0.31
C VAL A 319 -1.34 -39.49 0.83
N ALA A 320 -0.78 -40.22 1.78
CA ALA A 320 -0.03 -39.61 2.88
C ALA A 320 1.09 -38.68 2.36
N GLY A 321 1.24 -37.51 2.99
CA GLY A 321 2.16 -36.46 2.58
C GLY A 321 1.60 -35.49 1.53
N ASP A 322 0.43 -35.78 0.93
CA ASP A 322 -0.23 -34.81 0.06
C ASP A 322 -0.74 -33.62 0.87
N GLU A 323 -0.60 -32.45 0.28
CA GLU A 323 -1.10 -31.20 0.82
C GLU A 323 -2.28 -30.67 0.01
N VAL A 324 -3.26 -30.07 0.67
CA VAL A 324 -4.38 -29.39 0.01
C VAL A 324 -4.61 -28.02 0.63
N ALA A 325 -5.17 -27.12 -0.16
CA ALA A 325 -5.50 -25.77 0.28
C ALA A 325 -6.40 -25.78 1.53
N SER A 326 -6.16 -24.84 2.44
CA SER A 326 -7.03 -24.61 3.60
C SER A 326 -7.89 -23.36 3.46
N ILE A 327 -7.90 -22.73 2.27
CA ILE A 327 -8.56 -21.45 2.03
C ILE A 327 -9.32 -21.47 0.70
N LEU A 328 -10.56 -21.03 0.76
CA LEU A 328 -11.41 -20.77 -0.39
C LEU A 328 -11.25 -19.31 -0.78
N VAL A 329 -11.10 -19.01 -2.06
CA VAL A 329 -10.90 -17.64 -2.57
C VAL A 329 -11.82 -17.33 -3.74
N SER A 330 -12.26 -16.09 -3.82
CA SER A 330 -13.05 -15.53 -4.90
C SER A 330 -12.84 -14.03 -4.94
N ARG A 331 -12.98 -13.42 -6.12
CA ARG A 331 -12.81 -11.97 -6.25
C ARG A 331 -13.90 -11.26 -5.46
N PHE A 332 -13.53 -10.19 -4.78
CA PHE A 332 -14.48 -9.26 -4.18
C PHE A 332 -15.26 -8.51 -5.26
N THR A 333 -16.51 -8.18 -4.95
CA THR A 333 -17.31 -7.21 -5.69
C THR A 333 -17.73 -6.06 -4.77
N GLY A 334 -17.99 -4.89 -5.35
CA GLY A 334 -18.18 -3.65 -4.59
C GLY A 334 -16.84 -3.00 -4.24
N ASP A 335 -16.89 -2.02 -3.33
CA ASP A 335 -15.79 -1.15 -2.91
C ASP A 335 -14.47 -1.91 -2.67
N ARG A 336 -14.53 -2.95 -1.83
CA ARG A 336 -13.40 -3.84 -1.50
C ARG A 336 -12.69 -4.46 -2.71
N GLY A 337 -13.37 -4.53 -3.85
CA GLY A 337 -12.90 -5.16 -5.07
C GLY A 337 -12.33 -4.21 -6.12
N ASP A 338 -12.17 -2.92 -5.82
CA ASP A 338 -11.82 -1.89 -6.80
C ASP A 338 -10.36 -1.96 -7.28
N ILE A 339 -9.49 -2.73 -6.61
CA ILE A 339 -8.08 -2.88 -6.99
C ILE A 339 -7.86 -4.16 -7.80
N ASP A 340 -7.73 -4.01 -9.10
CA ASP A 340 -7.28 -5.07 -10.00
C ASP A 340 -5.77 -5.28 -9.89
N ALA A 341 -5.33 -6.53 -10.04
CA ALA A 341 -3.92 -6.89 -9.95
C ALA A 341 -3.51 -7.99 -10.93
N ALA A 342 -2.23 -7.97 -11.31
CA ALA A 342 -1.52 -9.13 -11.82
C ALA A 342 -0.21 -9.29 -11.03
N ILE A 343 0.15 -10.53 -10.71
CA ILE A 343 1.39 -10.85 -9.99
C ILE A 343 2.19 -11.90 -10.73
N GLY A 344 3.51 -11.84 -10.59
CA GLY A 344 4.42 -12.86 -11.08
C GLY A 344 5.66 -12.92 -10.21
N TYR A 345 6.16 -14.13 -9.99
CA TYR A 345 7.42 -14.37 -9.31
C TYR A 345 8.41 -14.99 -10.29
N LYS A 346 9.61 -14.43 -10.37
CA LYS A 346 10.68 -14.94 -11.23
C LYS A 346 12.03 -14.58 -10.62
N ASP A 347 12.92 -15.57 -10.58
CA ASP A 347 14.33 -15.42 -10.21
C ASP A 347 14.57 -14.67 -8.88
N GLY A 348 13.76 -14.94 -7.84
CA GLY A 348 13.90 -14.29 -6.53
C GLY A 348 13.23 -12.92 -6.43
N THR A 349 12.35 -12.57 -7.37
CA THR A 349 11.69 -11.27 -7.40
C THR A 349 10.19 -11.43 -7.62
N TRP A 350 9.41 -10.83 -6.73
CA TRP A 350 8.00 -10.58 -6.98
C TRP A 350 7.83 -9.33 -7.83
N THR A 351 6.92 -9.38 -8.79
CA THR A 351 6.44 -8.24 -9.56
C THR A 351 4.92 -8.22 -9.52
N ALA A 352 4.34 -7.08 -9.12
CA ALA A 352 2.92 -6.83 -9.13
C ALA A 352 2.59 -5.58 -9.95
N ALA A 353 1.58 -5.68 -10.80
CA ALA A 353 0.95 -4.54 -11.46
C ALA A 353 -0.45 -4.37 -10.87
N LEU A 354 -0.75 -3.18 -10.36
CA LEU A 354 -1.99 -2.84 -9.67
C LEU A 354 -2.70 -1.71 -10.39
N THR A 355 -4.03 -1.66 -10.33
CA THR A 355 -4.80 -0.53 -10.85
C THR A 355 -6.04 -0.28 -10.01
N ARG A 356 -6.36 1.01 -9.85
CA ARG A 356 -7.64 1.48 -9.30
C ARG A 356 -8.02 2.80 -9.96
N LYS A 357 -9.32 3.09 -10.04
CA LYS A 357 -9.78 4.43 -10.41
C LYS A 357 -9.21 5.48 -9.45
N LEU A 358 -8.92 6.66 -9.98
CA LEU A 358 -8.57 7.84 -9.20
C LEU A 358 -9.78 8.27 -8.35
N VAL A 359 -10.98 8.28 -8.94
CA VAL A 359 -12.21 8.58 -8.21
C VAL A 359 -13.07 7.32 -8.11
N THR A 360 -13.11 6.71 -6.92
CA THR A 360 -13.91 5.53 -6.62
C THR A 360 -15.29 5.91 -6.06
N GLY A 361 -15.39 7.07 -5.42
CA GLY A 361 -16.58 7.50 -4.69
C GLY A 361 -16.71 6.88 -3.30
N SER A 362 -15.76 6.03 -2.89
CA SER A 362 -15.65 5.53 -1.53
C SER A 362 -15.12 6.60 -0.60
N LYS A 363 -15.65 6.65 0.62
CA LYS A 363 -15.12 7.49 1.70
C LYS A 363 -13.89 6.88 2.39
N TYR A 364 -13.60 5.62 2.09
CA TYR A 364 -12.49 4.86 2.65
C TYR A 364 -11.23 4.90 1.76
N ASP A 365 -11.36 5.49 0.57
CA ASP A 365 -10.30 5.58 -0.43
C ASP A 365 -9.71 6.98 -0.55
N VAL A 366 -8.40 7.03 -0.82
CA VAL A 366 -7.78 8.23 -1.37
C VAL A 366 -8.28 8.47 -2.80
N GLN A 367 -8.60 9.73 -3.09
CA GLN A 367 -9.11 10.20 -4.38
C GLN A 367 -8.07 11.04 -5.12
#